data_AF-A0AAQ3NM02-F1
#
_entry.id   AF-A0AAQ3NM02-F1
#
_cell.length_a   1.000
_cell.length_b   1.000
_cell.length_c   1.000
_cell.angle_alpha   90.00
_cell.angle_beta   90.00
_cell.angle_gamma   90.00
#
_symmetry.space_group_name_H-M   'P 1'
#
loop_
_entity.id
_entity.type
_entity.pdbx_description
1 polymer ?
#
loop_
_entity_poly.entity_id
_entity_poly.type
_entity_poly.pdbx_seq_one_letter_code
_entity_poly.pdbx_strand_id
1 'polypeptide(L)'
;MILFRTRSLLFSKPSSLAKTISTFPFLSQEPQLTDPAPLPPNPASGSPLYHQNWRTPVPYSHPSDHAIAPIGFYNRASSDSYDPKALLDFFGDCMASNEWNEVKKTFETWVGALDKTGKPNRPDVNLFNHYLRANLMLGSSPSELLDLVAQMDDFNVKPNTASFNLVLKAMCQANETTAAEKLLQQLVF
;
A
#
# COMPACT_ATOMS: atom_id res chain seq x y z
N MET A 1 39.76 18.22 61.07
CA MET A 1 38.48 18.90 61.34
C MET A 1 37.72 18.95 60.02
N ILE A 2 36.49 18.47 59.78
CA ILE A 2 35.36 17.87 60.51
C ILE A 2 34.64 17.05 59.40
N LEU A 3 34.56 15.71 59.44
CA LEU A 3 33.54 14.82 60.02
C LEU A 3 32.07 14.94 59.51
N PHE A 4 31.64 13.87 58.82
CA PHE A 4 30.30 13.25 58.57
C PHE A 4 29.00 14.07 58.50
N ARG A 5 28.12 13.69 57.55
CA ARG A 5 26.91 12.89 57.86
C ARG A 5 26.15 12.39 56.61
N THR A 6 25.98 11.07 56.57
CA THR A 6 25.02 10.28 55.81
C THR A 6 23.59 10.45 56.36
N ARG A 7 22.56 10.33 55.51
CA ARG A 7 21.28 9.68 55.84
C ARG A 7 20.60 9.10 54.59
N SER A 8 20.56 7.77 54.53
CA SER A 8 19.51 7.00 53.87
C SER A 8 18.19 7.18 54.61
N LEU A 9 17.07 7.16 53.90
CA LEU A 9 15.76 6.85 54.46
C LEU A 9 15.18 5.68 53.66
N LEU A 10 15.02 4.55 54.36
CA LEU A 10 14.32 3.35 53.93
C LEU A 10 12.92 3.32 54.58
N PHE A 11 12.01 2.61 53.89
CA PHE A 11 10.66 2.16 54.29
C PHE A 11 9.54 3.22 54.30
N SER A 12 8.33 2.94 53.82
CA SER A 12 7.56 1.69 53.93
C SER A 12 6.71 1.34 52.69
N LYS A 13 6.53 0.02 52.49
CA LYS A 13 5.41 -0.56 51.73
C LYS A 13 4.12 -0.41 52.53
N PRO A 14 2.98 -0.28 51.85
CA PRO A 14 1.85 -1.13 52.18
C PRO A 14 1.46 -2.04 51.00
N SER A 15 1.32 -3.32 51.34
CA SER A 15 0.57 -4.31 50.57
C SER A 15 -0.92 -3.97 50.64
N SER A 16 -1.58 -3.86 49.49
CA SER A 16 -3.01 -4.17 49.37
C SER A 16 -3.42 -4.36 47.91
N LEU A 17 -3.42 -5.63 47.50
CA LEU A 17 -4.60 -6.30 46.97
C LEU A 17 -5.29 -5.61 45.76
N ALA A 18 -4.94 -6.09 44.57
CA ALA A 18 -5.68 -5.85 43.35
C ALA A 18 -7.17 -6.13 43.56
N LYS A 19 -7.99 -5.08 43.47
CA LYS A 19 -9.45 -5.20 43.31
C LYS A 19 -9.83 -4.56 41.99
N THR A 20 -9.87 -5.42 40.97
CA THR A 20 -10.56 -5.17 39.71
C THR A 20 -12.03 -4.93 40.01
N ILE A 21 -12.49 -3.69 39.89
CA ILE A 21 -13.92 -3.38 39.91
C ILE A 21 -14.42 -3.57 38.48
N SER A 22 -14.77 -4.81 38.14
CA SER A 22 -15.58 -5.12 36.97
C SER A 22 -17.03 -5.00 37.38
N THR A 23 -17.68 -3.91 36.99
CA THR A 23 -19.13 -3.74 37.15
C THR A 23 -19.77 -3.96 35.79
N PHE A 24 -19.81 -5.21 35.35
CA PHE A 24 -20.77 -5.66 34.35
C PHE A 24 -21.76 -6.60 35.05
N PRO A 25 -23.08 -6.39 34.91
CA PRO A 25 -24.05 -7.38 35.35
C PRO A 25 -23.82 -8.66 34.54
N PHE A 26 -23.57 -9.75 35.25
CA PHE A 26 -23.50 -11.09 34.68
C PHE A 26 -24.90 -11.49 34.21
N LEU A 27 -25.18 -11.32 32.92
CA LEU A 27 -26.34 -11.87 32.25
C LEU A 27 -26.02 -13.33 31.89
N SER A 28 -26.41 -14.27 32.75
CA SER A 28 -26.60 -15.66 32.32
C SER A 28 -27.79 -15.71 31.37
N GLN A 29 -27.54 -15.65 30.08
CA GLN A 29 -28.49 -16.18 29.10
C GLN A 29 -28.09 -17.62 28.81
N GLU A 30 -28.94 -18.55 29.23
CA GLU A 30 -28.94 -19.90 28.67
C GLU A 30 -29.35 -19.79 27.20
N PRO A 31 -28.59 -20.37 26.24
CA PRO A 31 -28.97 -20.35 24.84
C PRO A 31 -30.26 -21.15 24.66
N GLN A 32 -31.39 -20.44 24.53
CA GLN A 32 -32.62 -21.05 24.02
C GLN A 32 -32.40 -21.35 22.53
N LEU A 33 -32.32 -22.64 22.20
CA LEU A 33 -32.20 -23.14 20.84
C LEU A 33 -33.48 -22.77 20.07
N THR A 34 -33.45 -21.62 19.40
CA THR A 34 -34.53 -21.21 18.50
C THR A 34 -34.15 -21.68 17.11
N ASP A 35 -35.08 -22.38 16.44
CA ASP A 35 -34.94 -22.85 15.08
C ASP A 35 -34.44 -21.73 14.16
N PRO A 36 -33.43 -21.97 13.29
CA PRO A 36 -32.97 -20.95 12.37
C PRO A 36 -34.10 -20.59 11.41
N ALA A 37 -34.46 -19.30 11.37
CA ALA A 37 -35.34 -18.76 10.34
C ALA A 37 -34.79 -19.16 8.96
N PRO A 38 -35.65 -19.56 8.00
CA PRO A 38 -35.19 -19.97 6.68
C PRO A 38 -34.41 -18.83 6.03
N LEU A 39 -33.19 -19.14 5.59
CA LEU A 39 -32.34 -18.21 4.85
C LEU A 39 -33.09 -17.71 3.61
N PRO A 40 -32.97 -16.42 3.24
CA PRO A 40 -33.50 -15.96 1.97
C PRO A 40 -32.86 -16.75 0.82
N PRO A 41 -33.60 -17.07 -0.25
CA PRO A 41 -33.05 -17.82 -1.36
C PRO A 41 -31.85 -17.08 -1.96
N ASN A 42 -30.76 -17.82 -2.17
CA ASN A 42 -29.56 -17.30 -2.80
C ASN A 42 -29.90 -16.76 -4.20
N PRO A 43 -29.59 -15.49 -4.53
CA PRO A 43 -29.90 -14.90 -5.84
C PRO A 43 -29.24 -15.59 -7.04
N ALA A 44 -28.34 -16.54 -6.83
CA ALA A 44 -27.62 -17.25 -7.89
C ALA A 44 -28.26 -18.58 -8.36
N SER A 45 -29.47 -18.95 -7.92
CA SER A 45 -30.07 -20.26 -8.23
C SER A 45 -30.39 -20.52 -9.72
N GLY A 46 -30.19 -19.53 -10.60
CA GLY A 46 -30.44 -19.66 -12.05
C GLY A 46 -29.19 -19.67 -12.94
N SER A 47 -27.98 -19.61 -12.37
CA SER A 47 -26.77 -19.45 -13.19
C SER A 47 -26.23 -20.81 -13.69
N PRO A 48 -26.13 -21.06 -15.02
CA PRO A 48 -25.75 -22.37 -15.58
C PRO A 48 -24.32 -22.83 -15.24
N LEU A 49 -23.51 -21.95 -14.65
CA LEU A 49 -22.08 -22.16 -14.41
C LEU A 49 -21.74 -22.41 -12.92
N TYR A 50 -22.75 -22.57 -12.05
CA TYR A 50 -22.54 -22.70 -10.60
C TYR A 50 -21.60 -23.84 -10.20
N HIS A 51 -21.61 -24.95 -10.95
CA HIS A 51 -20.80 -26.13 -10.64
C HIS A 51 -19.36 -26.05 -11.17
N GLN A 52 -18.95 -24.93 -11.79
CA GLN A 52 -17.62 -24.83 -12.37
C GLN A 52 -16.62 -24.21 -11.38
N ASN A 53 -15.55 -24.94 -11.10
CA ASN A 53 -14.41 -24.46 -10.33
C ASN A 53 -13.74 -23.31 -11.09
N TRP A 54 -13.83 -22.10 -10.52
CA TRP A 54 -13.30 -20.86 -11.11
C TRP A 54 -11.77 -20.83 -11.29
N ARG A 55 -11.05 -21.88 -10.87
CA ARG A 55 -9.58 -22.01 -10.97
C ARG A 55 -9.09 -23.04 -11.98
N THR A 56 -9.96 -23.65 -12.79
CA THR A 56 -9.53 -24.68 -13.75
C THR A 56 -9.60 -24.15 -15.18
N PRO A 57 -8.48 -24.08 -15.93
CA PRO A 57 -8.54 -23.84 -17.36
C PRO A 57 -9.13 -25.08 -18.06
N VAL A 58 -10.08 -24.86 -18.96
CA VAL A 58 -10.73 -25.92 -19.75
C VAL A 58 -9.69 -26.59 -20.66
N PRO A 59 -9.56 -27.93 -20.69
CA PRO A 59 -8.72 -28.59 -21.69
C PRO A 59 -9.46 -28.59 -23.03
N TYR A 60 -9.01 -27.76 -23.97
CA TYR A 60 -9.49 -27.79 -25.35
C TYR A 60 -8.80 -28.93 -26.10
N SER A 61 -9.61 -29.89 -26.57
CA SER A 61 -9.22 -30.82 -27.63
C SER A 61 -9.11 -30.05 -28.95
N HIS A 62 -7.90 -29.96 -29.50
CA HIS A 62 -7.65 -29.41 -30.84
C HIS A 62 -8.13 -30.37 -31.94
N PRO A 63 -8.46 -29.84 -33.13
CA PRO A 63 -7.46 -29.90 -34.20
C PRO A 63 -7.17 -28.54 -34.84
N SER A 64 -5.87 -28.33 -35.00
CA SER A 64 -5.09 -27.43 -35.87
C SER A 64 -5.84 -26.55 -36.88
N ASP A 65 -5.67 -25.23 -36.75
CA ASP A 65 -4.90 -24.48 -37.75
C ASP A 65 -4.31 -23.19 -37.16
N HIS A 66 -3.10 -22.89 -37.62
CA HIS A 66 -2.10 -22.11 -36.93
C HIS A 66 -2.31 -20.60 -37.05
N ALA A 67 -2.55 -19.93 -35.92
CA ALA A 67 -2.10 -18.56 -35.71
C ALA A 67 -1.62 -18.45 -34.25
N ILE A 68 -0.41 -18.97 -34.00
CA ILE A 68 0.36 -18.59 -32.82
C ILE A 68 0.73 -17.12 -33.03
N ALA A 69 -0.10 -16.21 -32.51
CA ALA A 69 0.42 -14.91 -32.15
C ALA A 69 1.43 -15.19 -31.01
N PRO A 70 2.71 -14.83 -31.16
CA PRO A 70 3.60 -14.89 -30.02
C PRO A 70 2.98 -14.01 -28.93
N ILE A 71 3.09 -14.43 -27.67
CA ILE A 71 3.18 -13.48 -26.55
C ILE A 71 4.50 -12.74 -26.78
N GLY A 72 4.50 -11.89 -27.79
CA GLY A 72 5.51 -10.90 -28.03
C GLY A 72 5.22 -9.83 -27.02
N PHE A 73 6.22 -9.53 -26.22
CA PHE A 73 6.48 -8.16 -25.79
C PHE A 73 6.04 -7.26 -26.93
N TYR A 74 4.88 -6.63 -26.77
CA TYR A 74 4.42 -5.63 -27.73
C TYR A 74 5.60 -4.68 -27.86
N ASN A 75 6.08 -4.53 -29.10
CA ASN A 75 7.00 -3.49 -29.49
C ASN A 75 6.56 -2.22 -28.75
N ARG A 76 7.27 -1.85 -27.68
CA ARG A 76 6.84 -0.78 -26.78
C ARG A 76 7.03 0.49 -27.58
N ALA A 77 5.93 0.93 -28.17
CA ALA A 77 5.86 2.04 -29.07
C ALA A 77 6.50 3.26 -28.41
N SER A 78 7.38 3.88 -29.18
CA SER A 78 7.92 5.21 -29.00
C SER A 78 6.87 6.16 -28.45
N SER A 79 7.19 6.84 -27.34
CA SER A 79 6.83 8.22 -26.95
C SER A 79 5.46 8.82 -27.35
N ASP A 80 4.46 8.03 -27.72
CA ASP A 80 3.11 8.50 -28.00
C ASP A 80 2.42 8.70 -26.66
N SER A 81 1.93 9.92 -26.43
CA SER A 81 1.41 10.39 -25.16
C SER A 81 0.46 9.37 -24.51
N TYR A 82 0.91 8.70 -23.44
CA TYR A 82 0.04 7.80 -22.70
C TYR A 82 -1.16 8.57 -22.14
N ASP A 83 -2.36 8.03 -22.36
CA ASP A 83 -3.53 8.40 -21.57
C ASP A 83 -3.25 8.02 -20.10
N PRO A 84 -3.59 8.86 -19.09
CA PRO A 84 -3.25 8.59 -17.69
C PRO A 84 -3.72 7.23 -17.17
N LYS A 85 -4.85 6.71 -17.67
CA LYS A 85 -5.34 5.38 -17.28
C LYS A 85 -4.49 4.26 -17.87
N ALA A 86 -4.18 4.33 -19.16
CA ALA A 86 -3.31 3.36 -19.80
C ALA A 86 -1.92 3.33 -19.14
N LEU A 87 -1.42 4.50 -18.72
CA LEU A 87 -0.17 4.60 -17.96
C LEU A 87 -0.28 3.90 -16.59
N LEU A 88 -1.40 4.08 -15.88
CA LEU A 88 -1.63 3.45 -14.59
C LEU A 88 -1.74 1.93 -14.71
N ASP A 89 -2.47 1.42 -15.71
CA ASP A 89 -2.58 -0.01 -15.99
C ASP A 89 -1.20 -0.60 -16.31
N PHE A 90 -0.43 0.08 -17.16
CA PHE A 90 0.94 -0.28 -17.48
C PHE A 90 1.84 -0.33 -16.23
N PHE A 91 1.70 0.64 -15.32
CA PHE A 91 2.41 0.60 -14.04
C PHE A 91 1.98 -0.60 -13.21
N GLY A 92 0.69 -0.92 -13.15
CA GLY A 92 0.18 -2.11 -12.46
C GLY A 92 0.86 -3.40 -12.93
N ASP A 93 0.99 -3.58 -14.24
CA ASP A 93 1.66 -4.75 -14.84
C ASP A 93 3.16 -4.77 -14.49
N CYS A 94 3.84 -3.62 -14.55
CA CYS A 94 5.24 -3.50 -14.15
C CYS A 94 5.44 -3.80 -12.66
N MET A 95 4.52 -3.34 -11.80
CA MET A 95 4.55 -3.63 -10.36
C MET A 95 4.44 -5.12 -10.08
N ALA A 96 3.58 -5.83 -10.81
CA ALA A 96 3.43 -7.28 -10.68
C ALA A 96 4.68 -8.04 -11.14
N SER A 97 5.38 -7.50 -12.14
CA SER A 97 6.60 -8.09 -12.73
C SER A 97 7.90 -7.60 -12.08
N ASN A 98 7.84 -6.71 -11.09
CA ASN A 98 8.99 -6.05 -10.46
C ASN A 98 9.87 -5.26 -11.46
N GLU A 99 9.28 -4.72 -12.52
CA GLU A 99 9.96 -3.91 -13.54
C GLU A 99 10.10 -2.45 -13.11
N TRP A 100 10.80 -2.20 -11.99
CA TRP A 100 10.89 -0.86 -11.38
C TRP A 100 11.55 0.19 -12.28
N ASN A 101 12.57 -0.21 -13.05
CA ASN A 101 13.25 0.68 -13.99
C ASN A 101 12.29 1.18 -15.09
N GLU A 102 11.37 0.32 -15.56
CA GLU A 102 10.40 0.70 -16.58
C GLU A 102 9.37 1.68 -16.03
N VAL A 103 8.89 1.48 -14.80
CA VAL A 103 8.02 2.45 -14.11
C VAL A 103 8.73 3.81 -14.00
N LYS A 104 9.97 3.83 -13.49
CA LYS A 104 10.75 5.05 -13.30
C LYS A 104 10.95 5.79 -14.62
N LYS A 105 11.51 5.11 -15.61
CA LYS A 105 11.80 5.68 -16.93
C LYS A 105 10.53 6.20 -17.62
N THR A 106 9.45 5.44 -17.56
CA THR A 106 8.19 5.81 -18.23
C THR A 106 7.56 7.03 -17.55
N PHE A 107 7.56 7.08 -16.21
CA PHE A 107 7.08 8.26 -15.47
C PHE A 107 7.86 9.52 -15.84
N GLU A 108 9.20 9.47 -15.77
CA GLU A 108 10.09 10.59 -16.07
C GLU A 108 9.94 11.08 -17.53
N THR A 109 9.81 10.14 -18.47
CA THR A 109 9.61 10.46 -19.89
C THR A 109 8.26 11.12 -20.11
N TRP A 110 7.19 10.56 -19.52
CA TRP A 110 5.83 11.06 -19.70
C TRP A 110 5.64 12.43 -19.06
N VAL A 111 6.14 12.64 -17.84
CA VAL A 111 5.99 13.92 -17.13
C VAL A 111 6.79 15.05 -17.81
N GLY A 112 7.90 14.73 -18.48
CA GLY A 112 8.67 15.68 -19.29
C GLY A 112 8.05 15.98 -20.66
N ALA A 113 7.05 15.24 -21.10
CA ALA A 113 6.37 15.42 -22.38
C ALA A 113 5.10 16.29 -22.26
N LEU A 114 4.62 16.77 -23.40
CA LEU A 114 3.31 17.41 -23.51
C LEU A 114 2.24 16.37 -23.86
N ASP A 115 1.02 16.59 -23.38
CA ASP A 115 -0.15 15.82 -23.78
C ASP A 115 -0.55 16.12 -25.23
N LYS A 116 -1.53 15.36 -25.73
CA LYS A 116 -2.13 15.56 -27.07
C LYS A 116 -2.72 16.96 -27.32
N THR A 117 -2.91 17.76 -26.27
CA THR A 117 -3.41 19.14 -26.34
C THR A 117 -2.29 20.19 -26.24
N GLY A 118 -1.02 19.75 -26.14
CA GLY A 118 0.15 20.61 -25.99
C GLY A 118 0.36 21.13 -24.57
N LYS A 119 -0.32 20.56 -23.58
CA LYS A 119 -0.18 20.96 -22.17
C LYS A 119 0.76 20.02 -21.41
N PRO A 120 1.44 20.49 -20.34
CA PRO A 120 2.22 19.60 -19.49
C PRO A 120 1.38 18.47 -18.92
N ASN A 121 1.92 17.25 -18.95
CA ASN A 121 1.29 16.10 -18.32
C ASN A 121 1.20 16.31 -16.81
N ARG A 122 0.05 15.96 -16.23
CA ARG A 122 -0.22 16.09 -14.80
C ARG A 122 -0.42 14.70 -14.18
N PRO A 123 0.60 14.12 -13.54
CA PRO A 123 0.42 12.88 -12.77
C PRO A 123 -0.59 13.08 -11.66
N ASP A 124 -1.30 12.01 -11.30
CA ASP A 124 -2.11 11.97 -10.09
C ASP A 124 -1.32 11.37 -8.92
N VAL A 125 -1.95 11.33 -7.74
CA VAL A 125 -1.34 10.76 -6.54
C VAL A 125 -0.99 9.28 -6.70
N ASN A 126 -1.74 8.53 -7.52
CA ASN A 126 -1.47 7.11 -7.74
C ASN A 126 -0.22 6.93 -8.59
N LEU A 127 -0.09 7.63 -9.71
CA LEU A 127 1.11 7.60 -10.55
C LEU A 127 2.37 7.98 -9.77
N PHE A 128 2.29 9.03 -8.94
CA PHE A 128 3.37 9.40 -8.03
C PHE A 128 3.70 8.31 -7.01
N ASN A 129 2.71 7.68 -6.39
CA ASN A 129 2.95 6.59 -5.43
C ASN A 129 3.60 5.36 -6.09
N HIS A 130 3.25 5.07 -7.34
CA HIS A 130 3.92 4.03 -8.12
C HIS A 130 5.37 4.41 -8.42
N TYR A 131 5.61 5.66 -8.83
CA TYR A 131 6.95 6.18 -9.08
C TYR A 131 7.84 6.20 -7.82
N LEU A 132 7.30 6.64 -6.68
CA LEU A 132 7.96 6.58 -5.37
C LEU A 132 8.30 5.13 -4.98
N ARG A 133 7.36 4.20 -5.18
CA ARG A 133 7.60 2.78 -4.91
C ARG A 133 8.72 2.23 -5.79
N ALA A 134 8.74 2.57 -7.08
CA ALA A 134 9.80 2.16 -7.98
C ALA A 134 11.17 2.69 -7.51
N ASN A 135 11.27 3.97 -7.16
CA ASN A 135 12.51 4.57 -6.63
C ASN A 135 12.97 3.89 -5.33
N LEU A 136 12.04 3.59 -4.41
CA LEU A 136 12.34 2.83 -3.19
C LEU A 136 12.90 1.43 -3.52
N MET A 137 12.29 0.70 -4.46
CA MET A 137 12.74 -0.64 -4.85
C MET A 137 14.07 -0.62 -5.62
N LEU A 138 14.40 0.51 -6.25
CA LEU A 138 15.70 0.76 -6.85
C LEU A 138 16.77 1.24 -5.84
N GLY A 139 16.41 1.36 -4.56
CA GLY A 139 17.36 1.69 -3.49
C GLY A 139 17.59 3.18 -3.27
N SER A 140 16.64 4.03 -3.67
CA SER A 140 16.71 5.47 -3.37
C SER A 140 16.73 5.69 -1.86
N SER A 141 17.55 6.63 -1.42
CA SER A 141 17.69 7.03 -0.03
C SER A 141 16.41 7.69 0.51
N PRO A 142 16.22 7.74 1.84
CA PRO A 142 15.10 8.46 2.43
C PRO A 142 15.02 9.93 2.02
N SER A 143 16.19 10.59 1.87
CA SER A 143 16.31 11.97 1.39
C SER A 143 15.73 12.13 -0.01
N GLU A 144 16.16 11.29 -0.96
CA GLU A 144 15.68 11.35 -2.34
C GLU A 144 14.17 11.13 -2.41
N LEU A 145 13.62 10.22 -1.60
CA LEU A 145 12.17 10.01 -1.56
C LEU A 145 11.41 11.18 -0.95
N LEU A 146 11.98 11.89 0.04
CA LEU A 146 11.40 13.13 0.56
C LEU A 146 11.38 14.23 -0.50
N ASP A 147 12.45 14.37 -1.28
CA ASP A 147 12.52 15.34 -2.38
C ASP A 147 11.46 15.03 -3.45
N LEU A 148 11.25 13.75 -3.77
CA LEU A 148 10.17 13.32 -4.67
C LEU A 148 8.78 13.59 -4.09
N VAL A 149 8.58 13.40 -2.78
CA VAL A 149 7.32 13.75 -2.11
C VAL A 149 7.07 15.25 -2.14
N ALA A 150 8.10 16.07 -1.94
CA ALA A 150 8.01 17.53 -2.03
C ALA A 150 7.66 17.99 -3.46
N GLN A 151 8.29 17.37 -4.47
CA GLN A 151 8.01 17.65 -5.89
C GLN A 151 6.54 17.42 -6.28
N MET A 152 5.77 16.62 -5.54
CA MET A 152 4.35 16.43 -5.84
C MET A 152 3.56 17.77 -5.83
N ASP A 153 3.98 18.74 -5.00
CA ASP A 153 3.35 20.07 -4.92
C ASP A 153 3.54 20.89 -6.21
N ASP A 154 4.67 20.71 -6.90
CA ASP A 154 4.94 21.35 -8.20
C ASP A 154 3.91 20.94 -9.26
N PHE A 155 3.32 19.76 -9.10
CA PHE A 155 2.25 19.23 -9.96
C PHE A 155 0.84 19.49 -9.40
N ASN A 156 0.74 20.24 -8.30
CA ASN A 156 -0.49 20.42 -7.51
C ASN A 156 -1.08 19.10 -7.00
N VAL A 157 -0.25 18.11 -6.71
CA VAL A 157 -0.65 16.82 -6.17
C VAL A 157 -0.30 16.79 -4.69
N LYS A 158 -1.31 16.68 -3.83
CA LYS A 158 -1.07 16.55 -2.39
C LYS A 158 -0.57 15.13 -2.06
N PRO A 159 0.60 14.96 -1.40
CA PRO A 159 1.02 13.68 -0.89
C PRO A 159 0.00 13.09 0.09
N ASN A 160 -0.16 11.77 0.08
CA ASN A 160 -1.05 11.08 1.00
C ASN A 160 -0.29 10.12 1.92
N THR A 161 -1.01 9.44 2.80
CA THR A 161 -0.42 8.48 3.74
C THR A 161 0.42 7.41 3.04
N ALA A 162 0.00 6.94 1.86
CA ALA A 162 0.78 5.96 1.10
C ALA A 162 2.11 6.53 0.60
N SER A 163 2.15 7.80 0.17
CA SER A 163 3.39 8.50 -0.22
C SER A 163 4.39 8.52 0.95
N PHE A 164 3.96 8.97 2.13
CA PHE A 164 4.82 9.04 3.31
C PHE A 164 5.20 7.66 3.86
N ASN A 165 4.33 6.65 3.76
CA ASN A 165 4.66 5.29 4.18
C ASN A 165 5.83 4.69 3.39
N LEU A 166 6.02 5.10 2.13
CA LEU A 166 7.17 4.68 1.33
C LEU A 166 8.47 5.29 1.86
N VAL A 167 8.45 6.57 2.23
CA VAL A 167 9.58 7.26 2.87
C VAL A 167 9.92 6.63 4.23
N LEU A 168 8.91 6.39 5.07
CA LEU A 168 9.08 5.74 6.37
C LEU A 168 9.68 4.34 6.22
N LYS A 169 9.24 3.58 5.21
CA LYS A 169 9.83 2.28 4.90
C LYS A 169 11.32 2.40 4.55
N ALA A 170 11.70 3.40 3.76
CA ALA A 170 13.10 3.67 3.44
C ALA A 170 13.92 4.02 4.69
N MET A 171 13.41 4.92 5.54
CA MET A 171 14.08 5.32 6.79
C MET A 171 14.30 4.11 7.71
N CYS A 172 13.30 3.24 7.86
CA CYS A 172 13.43 2.01 8.62
C CYS A 172 14.49 1.08 8.02
N GLN A 173 14.53 0.93 6.69
CA GLN A 173 15.55 0.12 6.00
C GLN A 173 16.97 0.70 6.16
N ALA A 174 17.09 2.02 6.29
CA ALA A 174 18.34 2.74 6.53
C ALA A 174 18.74 2.85 8.02
N ASN A 175 17.92 2.32 8.95
CA ASN A 175 18.06 2.51 10.41
C ASN A 175 18.02 3.98 10.88
N GLU A 176 17.31 4.86 10.16
CA GLU A 176 17.12 6.27 10.52
C GLU A 176 15.92 6.48 11.46
N THR A 177 15.87 5.72 12.57
CA THR A 177 14.70 5.65 13.47
C THR A 177 14.27 7.03 14.01
N THR A 178 15.24 7.87 14.41
CA THR A 178 14.94 9.22 14.91
C THR A 178 14.33 10.13 13.84
N ALA A 179 14.72 9.98 12.57
CA ALA A 179 14.11 10.73 11.48
C ALA A 179 12.69 10.23 11.20
N ALA A 180 12.48 8.91 11.22
CA ALA A 180 11.16 8.30 11.05
C ALA A 180 10.17 8.75 12.13
N GLU A 181 10.59 8.81 13.40
CA GLU A 181 9.75 9.31 14.51
C GLU A 181 9.34 10.77 14.32
N LYS A 182 10.26 11.63 13.89
CA LYS A 182 9.95 13.04 13.60
C LYS A 182 8.96 13.18 12.46
N LEU A 183 9.14 12.41 11.38
CA LEU A 183 8.22 12.41 10.25
C LEU A 183 6.82 11.95 10.70
N LEU A 184 6.72 10.88 11.49
CA LEU A 184 5.44 10.43 12.05
C LEU A 184 4.76 11.51 12.90
N GLN A 185 5.50 12.23 13.74
CA GLN A 185 4.95 13.34 14.52
C GLN A 185 4.38 14.44 13.59
N GLN A 186 5.08 14.79 12.51
CA GLN A 186 4.59 15.79 11.56
C GLN A 186 3.31 15.37 10.81
N LEU A 187 3.00 14.08 10.74
CA LEU A 187 1.81 13.57 10.03
C LEU A 187 0.55 13.47 10.92
N VAL A 188 0.71 13.48 12.24
CA VAL A 188 -0.38 13.26 13.21
C VAL A 188 -0.96 14.56 13.77
N PHE A 189 -0.27 15.69 13.57
CA PHE A 189 -0.66 17.02 14.04
C PHE A 189 -0.91 17.98 12.87
#